data_AF-A0A2R8CIT5-F1
#
_entry.id   AF-A0A2R8CIT5-F1
#
_cell.length_a   1.000
_cell.length_b   1.000
_cell.length_c   1.000
_cell.angle_alpha   90.00
_cell.angle_beta   90.00
_cell.angle_gamma   90.00
#
_symmetry.space_group_name_H-M   'P 1'
#
loop_
_entity.id
_entity.type
_entity.pdbx_description
1 polymer ?
#
loop_
_entity_poly.entity_id
_entity_poly.type
_entity_poly.pdbx_seq_one_letter_code
_entity_poly.pdbx_strand_id
1 'polypeptide(L)'
;MTKPSRILTRRDFLLTSGQVGVGLAGIELLGAPAIVLAEGRRPTVEGSVMSGDVLADRAMLWGRASMPSRMWIDIADNPEFRGARQLAPVDVLPGSDLIGKIDATGLGGMDQVHYRVRFAALGDKRAMGEPVVGQLRLPPTTPRNLRFVWSGDVVGQGWGIDEARGGMRTWEAMRRVQPDFFIHSGDSVYADGPLEAEVALDDGSTWRNLVTPAKQKVAETLAEYRGQHAYNHLDANFCRFAAEVPMLAQWDDHETVNNWYPQEILDDERYSEKNVALLSARARQAFVEYMPIRMTTEAPQRIYRRFSYGPGMEVFMLDMRSYRGPNSTNLQSKASNATAFLGENQFRWLRQALNDSTATWKIIAADMPIGMVVPDGELFEAIANGDNGQPLGRELEIARLLQAIRDDDIRNVVWFTADVHYTAAHHYAPERAAFKQFKPFWEFVSGPLHAGTFGPSEMDATFGPEVVFYKAPPEGQKNLPPSAGYQFFGQVDLDGESEALTVRLKDSDGTTLHTQVLAPEARVASA
;
A
#
# COMPACT_ATOMS: atom_id res chain seq x y z
N MET A 1 61.35 -55.23 5.62
CA MET A 1 60.72 -54.70 4.39
C MET A 1 59.96 -53.44 4.76
N THR A 2 60.38 -52.32 4.18
CA THR A 2 59.62 -51.10 3.85
C THR A 2 58.73 -50.43 4.92
N LYS A 3 59.30 -49.41 5.57
CA LYS A 3 58.68 -48.10 5.85
C LYS A 3 58.36 -47.35 4.53
N PRO A 4 57.76 -46.14 4.51
CA PRO A 4 56.64 -45.57 5.30
C PRO A 4 55.68 -44.70 4.41
N SER A 5 54.63 -44.08 4.97
CA SER A 5 54.41 -42.64 4.75
C SER A 5 53.48 -42.02 5.81
N ARG A 6 53.94 -40.90 6.36
CA ARG A 6 53.26 -39.96 7.27
C ARG A 6 52.83 -38.75 6.44
N ILE A 7 51.69 -38.14 6.78
CA ILE A 7 51.38 -36.72 6.50
C ILE A 7 50.69 -36.19 7.77
N LEU A 8 51.46 -35.61 8.70
CA LEU A 8 51.65 -34.16 8.94
C LEU A 8 50.36 -33.43 9.35
N THR A 9 50.21 -33.28 10.67
CA THR A 9 49.22 -32.46 11.37
C THR A 9 49.77 -31.05 11.64
N ARG A 10 48.86 -30.07 11.75
CA ARG A 10 49.07 -28.61 11.86
C ARG A 10 49.72 -28.12 13.17
N ARG A 11 50.88 -28.65 13.62
CA ARG A 11 51.39 -28.27 14.95
C ARG A 11 52.86 -27.86 15.14
N ASP A 12 53.67 -27.67 14.11
CA ASP A 12 55.09 -27.28 14.30
C ASP A 12 55.56 -26.08 13.45
N PHE A 13 54.77 -24.98 13.38
CA PHE A 13 55.21 -23.74 12.71
C PHE A 13 55.47 -22.56 13.68
N LEU A 14 55.82 -22.86 14.92
CA LEU A 14 56.38 -21.86 15.83
C LEU A 14 57.52 -22.52 16.59
N LEU A 15 58.75 -22.12 16.28
CA LEU A 15 59.93 -21.99 17.16
C LEU A 15 61.22 -22.20 16.37
N THR A 16 61.78 -21.13 15.81
CA THR A 16 63.24 -20.97 15.79
C THR A 16 63.60 -19.49 15.74
N SER A 17 64.25 -19.05 16.80
CA SER A 17 64.73 -17.71 17.10
C SER A 17 66.07 -17.43 16.44
N GLY A 18 66.23 -16.20 15.91
CA GLY A 18 67.44 -15.37 16.00
C GLY A 18 68.61 -15.67 15.05
N GLN A 19 68.91 -14.75 14.13
CA GLN A 19 69.91 -13.69 14.34
C GLN A 19 70.29 -12.92 13.04
N VAL A 20 70.48 -11.60 13.22
CA VAL A 20 71.23 -10.60 12.44
C VAL A 20 70.68 -10.09 11.11
N GLY A 21 70.37 -8.78 11.11
CA GLY A 21 70.27 -7.92 9.92
C GLY A 21 69.72 -6.53 10.26
N VAL A 22 70.56 -5.65 10.82
CA VAL A 22 70.23 -4.24 11.05
C VAL A 22 70.29 -3.47 9.73
N GLY A 23 69.19 -2.83 9.33
CA GLY A 23 69.10 -1.90 8.21
C GLY A 23 67.92 -0.94 8.42
N LEU A 24 68.20 0.36 8.39
CA LEU A 24 67.37 1.48 8.84
C LEU A 24 66.09 1.77 8.04
N ALA A 25 65.12 2.32 8.76
CA ALA A 25 64.09 3.30 8.35
C ALA A 25 62.92 2.83 7.47
N GLY A 26 61.72 2.76 8.09
CA GLY A 26 60.44 2.66 7.40
C GLY A 26 59.28 2.78 8.40
N ILE A 27 58.40 3.76 8.16
CA ILE A 27 57.23 4.13 8.96
C ILE A 27 56.22 2.97 8.99
N GLU A 28 55.80 2.52 10.17
CA GLU A 28 54.50 1.85 10.32
C GLU A 28 53.76 2.42 11.53
N LEU A 29 52.71 3.20 11.25
CA LEU A 29 51.61 3.39 12.18
C LEU A 29 51.08 2.00 12.53
N LEU A 30 51.04 1.69 13.83
CA LEU A 30 50.27 0.58 14.39
C LEU A 30 48.78 0.79 14.05
N GLY A 31 48.35 0.34 12.88
CA GLY A 31 46.94 0.10 12.59
C GLY A 31 46.49 -1.04 13.49
N ALA A 32 45.59 -0.76 14.44
CA ALA A 32 44.92 -1.79 15.20
C ALA A 32 44.31 -2.83 14.22
N PRO A 33 44.38 -4.14 14.49
CA PRO A 33 43.78 -5.13 13.63
C PRO A 33 42.28 -4.86 13.58
N ALA A 34 41.77 -4.45 12.41
CA ALA A 34 40.34 -4.46 12.15
C ALA A 34 39.89 -5.91 12.32
N ILE A 35 39.16 -6.21 13.40
CA ILE A 35 38.47 -7.48 13.54
C ILE A 35 37.46 -7.50 12.39
N VAL A 36 37.82 -8.21 11.32
CA VAL A 36 36.88 -8.57 10.24
C VAL A 36 35.88 -9.53 10.89
N LEU A 37 34.82 -8.96 11.48
CA LEU A 37 33.67 -9.72 11.93
C LEU A 37 33.13 -10.48 10.71
N ALA A 38 33.00 -11.81 10.83
CA ALA A 38 32.46 -12.64 9.77
C ALA A 38 31.13 -12.04 9.25
N GLU A 39 31.00 -11.87 7.94
CA GLU A 39 29.85 -11.23 7.28
C GLU A 39 28.51 -11.82 7.73
N GLY A 40 28.45 -13.14 7.99
CA GLY A 40 27.25 -13.82 8.49
C GLY A 40 26.78 -13.43 9.89
N ARG A 41 27.46 -12.51 10.59
CA ARG A 41 27.01 -11.93 11.86
C ARG A 41 26.35 -10.56 11.72
N ARG A 42 26.43 -9.91 10.55
CA ARG A 42 25.85 -8.58 10.33
C ARG A 42 24.45 -8.73 9.73
N PRO A 43 23.39 -8.31 10.43
CA PRO A 43 22.05 -8.33 9.85
C PRO A 43 21.96 -7.37 8.65
N THR A 44 21.15 -7.72 7.66
CA THR A 44 20.87 -6.87 6.49
C THR A 44 19.42 -6.41 6.52
N VAL A 45 19.13 -5.30 5.84
CA VAL A 45 17.75 -4.92 5.50
C VAL A 45 17.27 -5.87 4.40
N GLU A 46 16.15 -6.55 4.60
CA GLU A 46 15.50 -7.37 3.56
C GLU A 46 14.52 -6.52 2.74
N GLY A 47 14.73 -6.48 1.42
CA GLY A 47 13.91 -5.67 0.53
C GLY A 47 14.24 -4.19 0.63
N SER A 48 13.32 -3.41 1.18
CA SER A 48 13.42 -1.94 1.26
C SER A 48 13.15 -1.42 2.67
N VAL A 49 13.15 -0.11 2.79
CA VAL A 49 12.59 0.62 3.93
C VAL A 49 11.33 1.32 3.47
N MET A 50 10.42 1.60 4.40
CA MET A 50 9.16 2.28 4.08
C MET A 50 8.87 3.40 5.05
N SER A 51 8.09 4.36 4.56
CA SER A 51 7.46 5.38 5.39
C SER A 51 5.97 5.48 5.10
N GLY A 52 5.18 5.94 6.07
CA GLY A 52 3.73 6.02 5.93
C GLY A 52 3.06 6.70 7.11
N ASP A 53 1.73 6.75 7.08
CA ASP A 53 0.90 7.40 8.11
C ASP A 53 1.48 8.75 8.57
N VAL A 54 1.83 9.58 7.59
CA VAL A 54 2.59 10.82 7.78
C VAL A 54 1.69 11.93 8.31
N LEU A 55 2.19 12.66 9.30
CA LEU A 55 1.58 13.85 9.88
C LEU A 55 2.61 15.00 9.86
N ALA A 56 2.16 16.24 10.12
CA ALA A 56 3.02 17.43 10.03
C ALA A 56 4.26 17.41 10.94
N ASP A 57 4.31 16.57 11.98
CA ASP A 57 5.41 16.49 12.93
C ASP A 57 5.95 15.06 13.16
N ARG A 58 5.42 14.06 12.45
CA ARG A 58 5.78 12.66 12.64
C ARG A 58 5.46 11.77 11.45
N ALA A 59 6.11 10.61 11.40
CA ALA A 59 5.86 9.58 10.38
C ALA A 59 6.17 8.19 10.91
N MET A 60 5.47 7.17 10.40
CA MET A 60 5.88 5.79 10.60
C MET A 60 7.09 5.48 9.73
N LEU A 61 8.12 4.90 10.33
CA LEU A 61 9.31 4.38 9.65
C LEU A 61 9.39 2.87 9.86
N TRP A 62 9.69 2.14 8.79
CA TRP A 62 9.61 0.68 8.73
C TRP A 62 10.89 0.08 8.15
N GLY A 63 11.28 -1.09 8.65
CA GLY A 63 12.32 -1.93 8.06
C GLY A 63 12.20 -3.38 8.50
N ARG A 64 12.63 -4.32 7.67
CA ARG A 64 12.71 -5.76 7.97
C ARG A 64 14.15 -6.24 7.97
N ALA A 65 14.52 -7.03 8.97
CA ALA A 65 15.87 -7.59 9.08
C ALA A 65 15.93 -9.04 8.58
N SER A 66 17.12 -9.47 8.14
CA SER A 66 17.38 -10.88 7.78
C SER A 66 17.54 -11.83 8.97
N MET A 67 17.69 -11.29 10.19
CA MET A 67 17.82 -12.07 11.42
C MET A 67 17.42 -11.24 12.66
N PRO A 68 17.18 -11.88 13.82
CA PRO A 68 16.93 -11.17 15.07
C PRO A 68 18.01 -10.14 15.36
N SER A 69 17.61 -8.88 15.50
CA SER A 69 18.52 -7.74 15.50
C SER A 69 17.90 -6.53 16.18
N ARG A 70 18.69 -5.46 16.34
CA ARG A 70 18.22 -4.16 16.81
C ARG A 70 18.21 -3.18 15.65
N MET A 71 17.04 -2.61 15.36
CA MET A 71 16.85 -1.57 14.35
C MET A 71 17.31 -0.22 14.88
N TRP A 72 18.17 0.46 14.12
CA TRP A 72 18.63 1.82 14.37
C TRP A 72 18.20 2.71 13.21
N ILE A 73 17.65 3.88 13.54
CA ILE A 73 17.25 4.87 12.54
C ILE A 73 17.92 6.19 12.88
N ASP A 74 18.60 6.77 11.90
CA ASP A 74 19.00 8.18 11.93
C ASP A 74 18.09 8.97 11.01
N ILE A 75 17.74 10.19 11.40
CA ILE A 75 16.94 11.12 10.61
C ILE A 75 17.66 12.46 10.45
N ALA A 76 17.47 13.11 9.31
CA ALA A 76 18.02 14.42 9.00
C ALA A 76 17.10 15.19 8.03
N ASP A 77 17.28 16.49 7.96
CA ASP A 77 16.65 17.40 6.99
C ASP A 77 17.49 17.54 5.69
N ASN A 78 18.60 16.80 5.60
CA ASN A 78 19.54 16.86 4.49
C ASN A 78 20.03 15.45 4.11
N PRO A 79 20.31 15.18 2.81
CA PRO A 79 20.73 13.87 2.34
C PRO A 79 22.13 13.46 2.80
N GLU A 80 22.98 14.40 3.23
CA GLU A 80 24.30 14.11 3.78
C GLU A 80 24.26 13.64 5.24
N PHE A 81 23.09 13.64 5.89
CA PHE A 81 22.91 13.31 7.30
C PHE A 81 23.78 14.15 8.25
N ARG A 82 24.08 15.41 7.91
CA ARG A 82 24.73 16.36 8.81
C ARG A 82 23.79 16.68 9.96
N GLY A 83 24.30 16.59 11.20
CA GLY A 83 23.50 16.83 12.40
C GLY A 83 22.38 15.81 12.62
N ALA A 84 22.46 14.63 12.00
CA ALA A 84 21.41 13.62 12.09
C ALA A 84 21.09 13.25 13.53
N ARG A 85 19.79 13.12 13.82
CA ARG A 85 19.27 12.67 15.10
C ARG A 85 19.02 11.17 15.04
N GLN A 86 19.63 10.43 15.97
CA GLN A 86 19.34 9.01 16.13
C GLN A 86 18.06 8.84 16.96
N LEU A 87 17.13 8.02 16.47
CA LEU A 87 15.93 7.62 17.20
C LEU A 87 16.26 6.53 18.23
N ALA A 88 15.37 6.35 19.21
CA ALA A 88 15.45 5.21 20.11
C ALA A 88 15.34 3.91 19.29
N PRO A 89 16.28 2.97 19.43
CA PRO A 89 16.26 1.74 18.65
C PRO A 89 15.18 0.78 19.15
N VAL A 90 14.74 -0.13 18.27
CA VAL A 90 13.78 -1.19 18.61
C VAL A 90 14.35 -2.56 18.28
N ASP A 91 14.09 -3.56 19.11
CA ASP A 91 14.47 -4.94 18.83
C ASP A 91 13.45 -5.57 17.88
N VAL A 92 13.94 -6.24 16.85
CA VAL A 92 13.12 -6.97 15.88
C VAL A 92 13.36 -8.47 16.05
N LEU A 93 12.27 -9.21 16.23
CA LEU A 93 12.28 -10.62 16.62
C LEU A 93 11.32 -11.42 15.72
N PRO A 94 11.42 -12.76 15.68
CA PRO A 94 10.56 -13.58 14.80
C PRO A 94 9.05 -13.39 15.03
N GLY A 95 8.66 -12.95 16.23
CA GLY A 95 7.26 -12.64 16.56
C GLY A 95 6.65 -11.56 15.66
N SER A 96 7.43 -10.57 15.21
CA SER A 96 7.02 -9.52 14.26
C SER A 96 7.53 -9.78 12.84
N ASP A 97 7.89 -11.02 12.51
CA ASP A 97 8.54 -11.38 11.25
C ASP A 97 9.80 -10.56 10.94
N LEU A 98 10.55 -10.26 12.01
CA LEU A 98 11.78 -9.45 11.96
C LEU A 98 11.56 -8.01 11.46
N ILE A 99 10.32 -7.53 11.50
CA ILE A 99 9.94 -6.17 11.15
C ILE A 99 10.06 -5.27 12.39
N GLY A 100 10.63 -4.09 12.19
CA GLY A 100 10.63 -2.98 13.12
C GLY A 100 9.83 -1.81 12.57
N LYS A 101 9.01 -1.20 13.42
CA LYS A 101 8.27 0.04 13.12
C LYS A 101 8.49 1.06 14.22
N ILE A 102 8.72 2.32 13.85
CA ILE A 102 8.88 3.45 14.77
C ILE A 102 7.96 4.59 14.33
N ASP A 103 7.12 5.10 15.24
CA ASP A 103 6.44 6.39 15.06
C ASP A 103 7.44 7.51 15.38
N ALA A 104 8.13 8.00 14.35
CA ALA A 104 9.20 8.98 14.49
C ALA A 104 8.60 10.36 14.76
N THR A 105 8.74 10.87 15.99
CA THR A 105 8.23 12.19 16.40
C THR A 105 9.30 13.27 16.34
N GLY A 106 8.89 14.54 16.43
CA GLY A 106 9.81 15.68 16.44
C GLY A 106 10.42 15.95 15.06
N LEU A 107 9.62 15.73 14.01
CA LEU A 107 9.96 16.05 12.62
C LEU A 107 9.46 17.44 12.21
N GLY A 108 8.73 18.13 13.09
CA GLY A 108 8.18 19.46 12.82
C GLY A 108 9.28 20.45 12.41
N GLY A 109 9.02 21.20 11.34
CA GLY A 109 9.97 22.14 10.74
C GLY A 109 10.88 21.52 9.66
N MET A 110 10.81 20.21 9.42
CA MET A 110 11.46 19.57 8.27
C MET A 110 10.47 19.48 7.10
N ASP A 111 10.76 20.12 5.98
CA ASP A 111 9.94 19.94 4.77
C ASP A 111 10.15 18.54 4.17
N GLN A 112 11.42 18.16 4.04
CA GLN A 112 11.85 16.84 3.58
C GLN A 112 12.66 16.16 4.69
N VAL A 113 12.33 14.90 4.95
CA VAL A 113 13.01 14.07 5.94
C VAL A 113 13.76 12.98 5.20
N HIS A 114 15.06 12.91 5.44
CA HIS A 114 15.91 11.80 5.04
C HIS A 114 16.10 10.88 6.24
N TYR A 115 15.94 9.58 6.04
CA TYR A 115 16.13 8.60 7.10
C TYR A 115 17.00 7.44 6.63
N ARG A 116 17.73 6.85 7.58
CA ARG A 116 18.65 5.75 7.32
C ARG A 116 18.42 4.63 8.32
N VAL A 117 17.98 3.49 7.83
CA VAL A 117 17.74 2.29 8.64
C VAL A 117 18.95 1.38 8.59
N ARG A 118 19.37 0.90 9.75
CA ARG A 118 20.41 -0.13 9.91
C ARG A 118 20.00 -1.13 10.97
N PHE A 119 20.52 -2.33 10.86
CA PHE A 119 20.33 -3.38 11.86
C PHE A 119 21.67 -3.78 12.47
N ALA A 120 21.70 -3.94 13.80
CA ALA A 120 22.84 -4.48 14.51
C ALA A 120 22.48 -5.82 15.17
N ALA A 121 23.43 -6.75 15.24
CA ALA A 121 23.23 -7.98 16.00
C ALA A 121 22.89 -7.68 17.46
N LEU A 122 21.98 -8.48 18.05
CA LEU A 122 21.63 -8.36 19.47
C LEU A 122 22.88 -8.57 20.33
N GLY A 123 23.16 -7.62 21.23
CA GLY A 123 24.31 -7.67 22.13
C GLY A 123 25.65 -7.21 21.52
N ASP A 124 25.72 -6.87 20.23
CA ASP A 124 26.94 -6.31 19.61
C ASP A 124 26.63 -5.24 18.55
N LYS A 125 26.58 -3.97 18.99
CA LYS A 125 26.35 -2.81 18.09
C LYS A 125 27.41 -2.68 16.99
N ARG A 126 28.60 -3.27 17.15
CA ARG A 126 29.68 -3.21 16.14
C ARG A 126 29.41 -4.13 14.95
N ALA A 127 28.59 -5.16 15.14
CA ALA A 127 28.08 -6.00 14.06
C ALA A 127 26.84 -5.33 13.41
N MET A 128 27.03 -4.11 12.93
CA MET A 128 26.03 -3.32 12.20
C MET A 128 26.08 -3.66 10.70
N GLY A 129 24.92 -3.84 10.10
CA GLY A 129 24.78 -3.96 8.65
C GLY A 129 24.89 -2.64 7.90
N GLU A 130 24.92 -2.76 6.58
CA GLU A 130 24.88 -1.61 5.68
C GLU A 130 23.54 -0.87 5.78
N PRO A 131 23.56 0.46 5.64
CA PRO A 131 22.34 1.26 5.67
C PRO A 131 21.51 1.15 4.40
N VAL A 132 20.19 1.19 4.57
CA VAL A 132 19.26 1.57 3.51
C VAL A 132 18.71 2.95 3.83
N VAL A 133 18.72 3.83 2.83
CA VAL A 133 18.26 5.21 2.94
C VAL A 133 16.87 5.32 2.33
N GLY A 134 16.00 6.05 3.00
CA GLY A 134 14.74 6.50 2.45
C GLY A 134 14.54 7.99 2.67
N GLN A 135 13.46 8.50 2.09
CA GLN A 135 13.04 9.88 2.23
C GLN A 135 11.52 9.98 2.27
N LEU A 136 11.03 11.08 2.83
CA LEU A 136 9.63 11.48 2.76
C LEU A 136 9.51 12.99 2.78
N ARG A 137 8.35 13.49 2.36
CA ARG A 137 7.97 14.88 2.55
C ARG A 137 6.86 14.96 3.58
N LEU A 138 6.93 15.92 4.50
CA LEU A 138 5.88 16.09 5.50
C LEU A 138 4.68 16.86 4.91
N PRO A 139 3.47 16.58 5.44
CA PRO A 139 2.31 17.43 5.27
C PRO A 139 2.64 18.91 5.53
N PRO A 140 2.25 19.83 4.64
CA PRO A 140 2.47 21.24 4.89
C PRO A 140 1.58 21.78 6.00
N THR A 141 2.02 22.85 6.64
CA THR A 141 1.21 23.65 7.57
C THR A 141 0.64 24.92 6.94
N THR A 142 1.08 25.26 5.72
CA THR A 142 0.65 26.43 4.94
C THR A 142 0.27 26.01 3.51
N PRO A 143 -0.48 26.81 2.75
CA PRO A 143 -0.81 26.47 1.36
C PRO A 143 0.45 26.24 0.51
N ARG A 144 0.49 25.09 -0.19
CA ARG A 144 1.51 24.79 -1.21
C ARG A 144 0.96 23.79 -2.23
N ASN A 145 1.67 23.65 -3.35
CA ASN A 145 1.39 22.58 -4.29
C ASN A 145 1.60 21.21 -3.63
N LEU A 146 0.64 20.32 -3.85
CA LEU A 146 0.67 18.93 -3.40
C LEU A 146 0.43 18.00 -4.58
N ARG A 147 1.10 16.86 -4.57
CA ARG A 147 0.91 15.78 -5.53
C ARG A 147 0.76 14.46 -4.80
N PHE A 148 -0.26 13.69 -5.14
CA PHE A 148 -0.31 12.29 -4.74
C PHE A 148 -0.61 11.39 -5.94
N VAL A 149 -0.31 10.12 -5.78
CA VAL A 149 -0.72 9.07 -6.73
C VAL A 149 -1.60 8.07 -5.98
N TRP A 150 -2.47 7.36 -6.69
CA TRP A 150 -3.29 6.29 -6.11
C TRP A 150 -3.48 5.14 -7.09
N SER A 151 -3.59 3.93 -6.55
CA SER A 151 -4.01 2.71 -7.26
C SER A 151 -4.12 1.52 -6.30
N GLY A 152 -4.46 0.33 -6.80
CA GLY A 152 -4.54 -0.94 -6.07
C GLY A 152 -4.09 -2.12 -6.94
N ASP A 153 -4.41 -3.34 -6.49
CA ASP A 153 -4.36 -4.56 -7.31
C ASP A 153 -2.92 -4.97 -7.74
N VAL A 154 -2.20 -5.61 -6.82
CA VAL A 154 -0.78 -5.95 -6.93
C VAL A 154 -0.55 -7.47 -6.84
N VAL A 155 0.00 -8.03 -7.91
CA VAL A 155 0.37 -9.45 -8.04
C VAL A 155 -0.86 -10.37 -8.01
N GLY A 156 -1.81 -10.13 -8.92
CA GLY A 156 -3.09 -10.84 -9.01
C GLY A 156 -3.30 -11.63 -10.28
N GLN A 157 -4.28 -12.55 -10.22
CA GLN A 157 -4.79 -13.35 -11.35
C GLN A 157 -3.71 -14.08 -12.18
N GLY A 158 -2.60 -14.46 -11.53
CA GLY A 158 -1.51 -15.21 -12.14
C GLY A 158 -0.31 -14.36 -12.58
N TRP A 159 -0.33 -13.04 -12.38
CA TRP A 159 0.71 -12.12 -12.83
C TRP A 159 1.57 -11.62 -11.67
N GLY A 160 2.68 -12.30 -11.39
CA GLY A 160 3.72 -11.90 -10.46
C GLY A 160 4.90 -11.20 -11.12
N ILE A 161 6.05 -11.16 -10.45
CA ILE A 161 7.27 -10.49 -10.91
C ILE A 161 7.89 -11.29 -12.07
N ASP A 162 7.96 -10.70 -13.25
CA ASP A 162 8.78 -11.20 -14.38
C ASP A 162 9.99 -10.27 -14.58
N GLU A 163 11.15 -10.70 -14.07
CA GLU A 163 12.39 -9.91 -14.12
C GLU A 163 12.86 -9.64 -15.55
N ALA A 164 12.60 -10.57 -16.49
CA ALA A 164 12.98 -10.39 -17.89
C ALA A 164 12.17 -9.27 -18.58
N ARG A 165 11.00 -8.93 -18.01
CA ARG A 165 10.15 -7.82 -18.45
C ARG A 165 10.32 -6.56 -17.59
N GLY A 166 11.32 -6.54 -16.71
CA GLY A 166 11.66 -5.40 -15.86
C GLY A 166 10.88 -5.35 -14.54
N GLY A 167 10.24 -6.45 -14.14
CA GLY A 167 9.47 -6.55 -12.89
C GLY A 167 8.19 -5.71 -12.91
N MET A 168 7.79 -5.20 -11.75
CA MET A 168 6.58 -4.40 -11.56
C MET A 168 6.81 -2.92 -11.94
N ARG A 169 6.89 -2.64 -13.24
CA ARG A 169 7.35 -1.33 -13.79
C ARG A 169 6.51 -0.12 -13.37
N THR A 170 5.21 -0.30 -13.08
CA THR A 170 4.30 0.78 -12.71
C THR A 170 4.77 1.55 -11.46
N TRP A 171 5.42 0.87 -10.50
CA TRP A 171 6.01 1.51 -9.32
C TRP A 171 7.07 2.56 -9.68
N GLU A 172 7.90 2.29 -10.70
CA GLU A 172 8.91 3.25 -11.16
C GLU A 172 8.27 4.43 -11.89
N ALA A 173 7.20 4.21 -12.67
CA ALA A 173 6.47 5.30 -13.31
C ALA A 173 5.84 6.24 -12.27
N MET A 174 5.22 5.69 -11.22
CA MET A 174 4.71 6.46 -10.09
C MET A 174 5.83 7.20 -9.33
N ARG A 175 6.97 6.55 -9.06
CA ARG A 175 8.10 7.18 -8.37
C ARG A 175 8.60 8.43 -9.13
N ARG A 176 8.69 8.34 -10.46
CA ARG A 176 9.22 9.41 -11.33
C ARG A 176 8.38 10.68 -11.35
N VAL A 177 7.09 10.61 -11.01
CA VAL A 177 6.26 11.82 -10.87
C VAL A 177 6.47 12.51 -9.52
N GLN A 178 7.33 11.98 -8.65
CA GLN A 178 7.75 12.56 -7.36
C GLN A 178 6.55 12.99 -6.48
N PRO A 179 5.62 12.07 -6.17
CA PRO A 179 4.48 12.37 -5.33
C PRO A 179 4.91 12.66 -3.88
N ASP A 180 4.14 13.50 -3.18
CA ASP A 180 4.25 13.70 -1.73
C ASP A 180 3.89 12.43 -0.96
N PHE A 181 2.94 11.64 -1.47
CA PHE A 181 2.51 10.36 -0.92
C PHE A 181 1.75 9.51 -1.96
N PHE A 182 1.54 8.25 -1.63
CA PHE A 182 0.73 7.29 -2.38
C PHE A 182 -0.41 6.75 -1.53
N ILE A 183 -1.59 6.67 -2.14
CA ILE A 183 -2.74 5.95 -1.57
C ILE A 183 -2.77 4.55 -2.19
N HIS A 184 -2.49 3.52 -1.39
CA HIS A 184 -2.69 2.14 -1.81
C HIS A 184 -4.11 1.74 -1.48
N SER A 185 -4.93 1.56 -2.50
CA SER A 185 -6.39 1.44 -2.37
C SER A 185 -6.89 0.03 -2.04
N GLY A 186 -6.05 -0.87 -1.53
CA GLY A 186 -6.39 -2.29 -1.35
C GLY A 186 -5.68 -3.20 -2.34
N ASP A 187 -5.89 -4.51 -2.19
CA ASP A 187 -5.26 -5.56 -2.99
C ASP A 187 -3.75 -5.40 -3.11
N SER A 188 -3.10 -5.10 -1.99
CA SER A 188 -1.64 -5.04 -1.89
C SER A 188 -0.98 -6.39 -2.13
N VAL A 189 -1.75 -7.47 -2.04
CA VAL A 189 -1.37 -8.83 -2.39
C VAL A 189 -2.61 -9.60 -2.84
N TYR A 190 -2.41 -10.69 -3.58
CA TYR A 190 -3.41 -11.74 -3.76
C TYR A 190 -3.01 -12.96 -2.95
N ALA A 191 -3.56 -13.06 -1.74
CA ALA A 191 -3.26 -14.13 -0.80
C ALA A 191 -3.96 -15.46 -1.15
N ASP A 192 -4.92 -15.39 -2.04
CA ASP A 192 -5.84 -16.43 -2.50
C ASP A 192 -5.67 -16.78 -3.99
N GLY A 193 -4.74 -16.10 -4.67
CA GLY A 193 -4.35 -16.33 -6.06
C GLY A 193 -2.95 -16.92 -6.19
N PRO A 194 -2.79 -18.27 -6.17
CA PRO A 194 -1.51 -18.90 -6.42
C PRO A 194 -0.92 -18.52 -7.79
N LEU A 195 0.40 -18.35 -7.85
CA LEU A 195 1.15 -18.13 -9.07
C LEU A 195 1.65 -19.45 -9.66
N GLU A 196 1.42 -19.63 -10.96
CA GLU A 196 2.16 -20.59 -11.78
C GLU A 196 3.52 -20.01 -12.17
N ALA A 197 4.55 -20.83 -12.29
CA ALA A 197 5.89 -20.36 -12.65
C ALA A 197 5.97 -19.83 -14.09
N GLU A 198 5.21 -20.42 -15.01
CA GLU A 198 5.17 -20.05 -16.41
C GLU A 198 3.73 -19.99 -16.90
N VAL A 199 3.35 -18.88 -17.54
CA VAL A 199 2.03 -18.71 -18.17
C VAL A 199 2.24 -18.43 -19.65
N ALA A 200 1.62 -19.24 -20.52
CA ALA A 200 1.66 -19.01 -21.96
C ALA A 200 0.79 -17.80 -22.34
N LEU A 201 1.30 -16.93 -23.21
CA LEU A 201 0.59 -15.73 -23.68
C LEU A 201 0.08 -15.91 -25.11
N ASP A 202 -0.96 -15.17 -25.47
CA ASP A 202 -1.58 -15.21 -26.80
C ASP A 202 -0.64 -14.78 -27.93
N ASP A 203 0.38 -13.96 -27.62
CA ASP A 203 1.41 -13.55 -28.58
C ASP A 203 2.49 -14.61 -28.82
N GLY A 204 2.35 -15.79 -28.21
CA GLY A 204 3.28 -16.92 -28.29
C GLY A 204 4.49 -16.80 -27.35
N SER A 205 4.62 -15.70 -26.61
CA SER A 205 5.64 -15.58 -25.57
C SER A 205 5.16 -16.21 -24.25
N THR A 206 6.07 -16.27 -23.27
CA THR A 206 5.78 -16.81 -21.94
C THR A 206 6.00 -15.71 -20.91
N TRP A 207 5.08 -15.61 -19.94
CA TRP A 207 5.29 -14.86 -18.71
C TRP A 207 5.96 -15.75 -17.68
N ARG A 208 7.03 -15.27 -17.06
CA ARG A 208 7.83 -16.08 -16.12
C ARG A 208 7.79 -15.46 -14.74
N ASN A 209 6.93 -16.00 -13.88
CA ASN A 209 6.82 -15.53 -12.51
C ASN A 209 8.03 -15.98 -11.70
N LEU A 210 8.63 -15.05 -10.95
CA LEU A 210 9.33 -15.38 -9.73
C LEU A 210 8.33 -16.05 -8.78
N VAL A 211 8.63 -17.24 -8.26
CA VAL A 211 7.72 -17.97 -7.36
C VAL A 211 8.40 -18.23 -6.01
N THR A 212 7.68 -17.95 -4.93
CA THR A 212 8.06 -18.31 -3.55
C THR A 212 7.08 -19.35 -3.01
N PRO A 213 7.42 -20.11 -1.95
CA PRO A 213 6.49 -21.07 -1.36
C PRO A 213 5.14 -20.46 -0.97
N ALA A 214 5.12 -19.21 -0.49
CA ALA A 214 3.89 -18.51 -0.13
C ALA A 214 3.00 -18.24 -1.35
N LYS A 215 3.58 -18.01 -2.53
CA LYS A 215 2.82 -17.76 -3.77
C LYS A 215 2.36 -19.04 -4.48
N GLN A 216 2.61 -20.24 -3.95
CA GLN A 216 2.24 -21.51 -4.60
C GLN A 216 0.89 -22.09 -4.15
N LYS A 217 0.30 -21.55 -3.09
CA LYS A 217 -1.01 -21.95 -2.57
C LYS A 217 -1.74 -20.75 -1.98
N VAL A 218 -3.02 -20.92 -1.72
CA VAL A 218 -3.81 -19.97 -0.93
C VAL A 218 -3.23 -19.86 0.48
N ALA A 219 -3.22 -18.67 1.06
CA ALA A 219 -2.72 -18.43 2.42
C ALA A 219 -3.78 -18.80 3.46
N GLU A 220 -3.37 -19.53 4.50
CA GLU A 220 -4.26 -19.92 5.61
C GLU A 220 -3.64 -19.56 6.95
N THR A 221 -2.32 -19.67 7.05
CA THR A 221 -1.52 -19.40 8.25
C THR A 221 -0.93 -18.00 8.20
N LEU A 222 -0.61 -17.44 9.38
CA LEU A 222 0.04 -16.13 9.46
C LEU A 222 1.37 -16.09 8.68
N ALA A 223 2.14 -17.18 8.68
CA ALA A 223 3.40 -17.25 7.94
C ALA A 223 3.18 -17.19 6.41
N GLU A 224 2.11 -17.81 5.90
CA GLU A 224 1.75 -17.73 4.49
C GLU A 224 1.31 -16.32 4.12
N TYR A 225 0.44 -15.68 4.91
CA TYR A 225 0.03 -14.28 4.68
C TYR A 225 1.22 -13.31 4.72
N ARG A 226 2.15 -13.46 5.69
CA ARG A 226 3.41 -12.68 5.71
C ARG A 226 4.23 -12.89 4.45
N GLY A 227 4.32 -14.12 3.96
CA GLY A 227 5.00 -14.46 2.72
C GLY A 227 4.38 -13.82 1.47
N GLN A 228 3.06 -13.56 1.48
CA GLN A 228 2.40 -12.82 0.40
C GLN A 228 2.92 -11.39 0.32
N HIS A 229 2.98 -10.67 1.44
CA HIS A 229 3.49 -9.29 1.46
C HIS A 229 5.00 -9.22 1.24
N ALA A 230 5.76 -10.18 1.78
CA ALA A 230 7.21 -10.27 1.56
C ALA A 230 7.58 -10.40 0.08
N TYR A 231 6.72 -11.01 -0.74
CA TYR A 231 6.95 -11.19 -2.16
C TYR A 231 7.17 -9.85 -2.90
N ASN A 232 6.38 -8.82 -2.59
CA ASN A 232 6.49 -7.52 -3.28
C ASN A 232 7.86 -6.85 -3.05
N HIS A 233 8.48 -7.11 -1.89
CA HIS A 233 9.82 -6.64 -1.54
C HIS A 233 10.96 -7.31 -2.34
N LEU A 234 10.66 -8.31 -3.17
CA LEU A 234 11.62 -8.89 -4.10
C LEU A 234 11.76 -8.06 -5.37
N ASP A 235 10.77 -7.20 -5.68
CA ASP A 235 10.81 -6.34 -6.86
C ASP A 235 11.62 -5.06 -6.63
N ALA A 236 12.54 -4.79 -7.54
CA ALA A 236 13.42 -3.61 -7.45
C ALA A 236 12.67 -2.28 -7.66
N ASN A 237 11.60 -2.25 -8.45
CA ASN A 237 10.81 -1.03 -8.67
C ASN A 237 10.01 -0.69 -7.42
N PHE A 238 9.34 -1.68 -6.83
CA PHE A 238 8.66 -1.52 -5.54
C PHE A 238 9.63 -1.04 -4.47
N CYS A 239 10.80 -1.68 -4.34
CA CYS A 239 11.79 -1.29 -3.34
C CYS A 239 12.23 0.18 -3.47
N ARG A 240 12.50 0.66 -4.69
CA ARG A 240 12.85 2.09 -4.92
C ARG A 240 11.70 3.02 -4.60
N PHE A 241 10.48 2.66 -4.98
CA PHE A 241 9.29 3.45 -4.68
C PHE A 241 9.04 3.56 -3.18
N ALA A 242 9.02 2.43 -2.48
CA ALA A 242 8.83 2.29 -1.03
C ALA A 242 9.81 3.15 -0.20
N ALA A 243 11.06 3.25 -0.65
CA ALA A 243 12.09 4.04 0.03
C ALA A 243 11.87 5.56 -0.12
N GLU A 244 11.19 6.02 -1.17
CA GLU A 244 11.09 7.44 -1.52
C GLU A 244 9.70 8.05 -1.36
N VAL A 245 8.65 7.23 -1.41
CA VAL A 245 7.25 7.68 -1.43
C VAL A 245 6.52 7.14 -0.20
N PRO A 246 6.00 8.01 0.69
CA PRO A 246 5.19 7.58 1.81
C PRO A 246 3.90 6.90 1.36
N MET A 247 3.52 5.82 2.04
CA MET A 247 2.30 5.08 1.74
C MET A 247 1.22 5.34 2.79
N LEU A 248 0.03 5.71 2.32
CA LEU A 248 -1.23 5.65 3.05
C LEU A 248 -1.95 4.41 2.54
N ALA A 249 -1.96 3.33 3.32
CA ALA A 249 -2.47 2.01 2.88
C ALA A 249 -3.83 1.68 3.50
N GLN A 250 -4.78 1.25 2.67
CA GLN A 250 -5.96 0.46 3.06
C GLN A 250 -5.83 -0.96 2.51
N TRP A 251 -6.64 -1.86 3.05
CA TRP A 251 -6.79 -3.22 2.52
C TRP A 251 -8.10 -3.33 1.74
N ASP A 252 -8.24 -4.41 1.00
CA ASP A 252 -9.47 -4.87 0.40
C ASP A 252 -9.63 -6.38 0.65
N ASP A 253 -10.23 -7.14 -0.26
CA ASP A 253 -10.51 -8.55 -0.08
C ASP A 253 -9.29 -9.44 -0.23
N HIS A 254 -8.44 -9.19 -1.21
CA HIS A 254 -7.39 -10.12 -1.59
C HIS A 254 -6.20 -10.18 -0.61
N GLU A 255 -6.12 -9.24 0.35
CA GLU A 255 -5.32 -9.46 1.56
C GLU A 255 -5.74 -10.71 2.33
N THR A 256 -7.00 -11.14 2.22
CA THR A 256 -7.58 -12.31 2.89
C THR A 256 -8.00 -13.40 1.91
N VAL A 257 -9.08 -13.18 1.16
CA VAL A 257 -9.72 -14.08 0.18
C VAL A 257 -10.76 -13.31 -0.62
N ASN A 258 -10.86 -13.55 -1.92
CA ASN A 258 -11.79 -12.89 -2.84
C ASN A 258 -13.21 -12.74 -2.26
N ASN A 259 -13.77 -11.54 -2.36
CA ASN A 259 -15.14 -11.16 -2.03
C ASN A 259 -15.58 -11.30 -0.57
N TRP A 260 -14.65 -11.51 0.36
CA TRP A 260 -14.99 -11.98 1.70
C TRP A 260 -15.86 -11.04 2.54
N TYR A 261 -16.58 -11.64 3.49
CA TYR A 261 -17.24 -10.93 4.58
C TYR A 261 -17.04 -11.64 5.94
N PRO A 262 -17.09 -10.93 7.08
CA PRO A 262 -16.61 -11.47 8.37
C PRO A 262 -17.29 -12.76 8.86
N GLN A 263 -18.55 -13.01 8.47
CA GLN A 263 -19.33 -14.18 8.89
C GLN A 263 -19.25 -15.36 7.92
N GLU A 264 -18.47 -15.24 6.85
CA GLU A 264 -18.40 -16.25 5.81
C GLU A 264 -17.74 -17.55 6.28
N ILE A 265 -18.25 -18.66 5.77
CA ILE A 265 -17.63 -19.98 5.86
C ILE A 265 -17.36 -20.41 4.42
N LEU A 266 -16.08 -20.52 4.06
CA LEU A 266 -15.68 -20.81 2.68
C LEU A 266 -16.15 -22.19 2.23
N ASP A 267 -16.54 -22.27 0.96
CA ASP A 267 -16.79 -23.52 0.24
C ASP A 267 -15.76 -23.72 -0.89
N ASP A 268 -14.51 -23.36 -0.63
CA ASP A 268 -13.42 -23.51 -1.60
C ASP A 268 -12.47 -24.64 -1.19
N GLU A 269 -12.42 -25.71 -1.98
CA GLU A 269 -11.60 -26.92 -1.73
C GLU A 269 -10.09 -26.64 -1.58
N ARG A 270 -9.60 -25.50 -2.09
CA ARG A 270 -8.20 -25.06 -1.91
C ARG A 270 -7.86 -24.78 -0.44
N TYR A 271 -8.87 -24.48 0.38
CA TYR A 271 -8.73 -24.14 1.78
C TYR A 271 -9.09 -25.33 2.69
N SER A 272 -8.22 -25.60 3.65
CA SER A 272 -8.51 -26.47 4.80
C SER A 272 -9.20 -25.72 5.93
N GLU A 273 -8.80 -24.47 6.18
CA GLU A 273 -9.48 -23.56 7.10
C GLU A 273 -10.63 -22.84 6.37
N LYS A 274 -11.86 -23.01 6.85
CA LYS A 274 -13.05 -22.43 6.22
C LYS A 274 -13.53 -21.16 6.91
N ASN A 275 -13.09 -20.89 8.14
CA ASN A 275 -13.55 -19.76 8.92
C ASN A 275 -12.86 -18.46 8.50
N VAL A 276 -13.57 -17.63 7.73
CA VAL A 276 -13.06 -16.35 7.24
C VAL A 276 -12.71 -15.38 8.37
N ALA A 277 -13.39 -15.43 9.52
CA ALA A 277 -13.02 -14.60 10.66
C ALA A 277 -11.60 -14.91 11.17
N LEU A 278 -11.17 -16.18 11.08
CA LEU A 278 -9.81 -16.57 11.45
C LEU A 278 -8.79 -16.21 10.36
N LEU A 279 -9.13 -16.44 9.09
CA LEU A 279 -8.30 -16.06 7.95
C LEU A 279 -8.05 -14.54 7.93
N SER A 280 -9.11 -13.74 7.98
CA SER A 280 -9.02 -12.27 8.01
C SER A 280 -8.27 -11.74 9.23
N ALA A 281 -8.34 -12.41 10.38
CA ALA A 281 -7.54 -12.01 11.55
C ALA A 281 -6.03 -12.21 11.33
N ARG A 282 -5.63 -13.29 10.66
CA ARG A 282 -4.22 -13.57 10.30
C ARG A 282 -3.75 -12.65 9.19
N ALA A 283 -4.55 -12.47 8.15
CA ALA A 283 -4.33 -11.54 7.05
C ALA A 283 -4.10 -10.11 7.58
N ARG A 284 -5.00 -9.62 8.45
CA ARG A 284 -4.88 -8.28 9.05
C ARG A 284 -3.58 -8.12 9.82
N GLN A 285 -3.17 -9.14 10.58
CA GLN A 285 -1.90 -9.08 11.30
C GLN A 285 -0.72 -8.93 10.34
N ALA A 286 -0.68 -9.73 9.26
CA ALA A 286 0.36 -9.62 8.25
C ALA A 286 0.32 -8.24 7.55
N PHE A 287 -0.87 -7.77 7.15
CA PHE A 287 -1.06 -6.47 6.52
C PHE A 287 -0.54 -5.32 7.39
N VAL A 288 -0.93 -5.25 8.67
CA VAL A 288 -0.45 -4.16 9.55
C VAL A 288 1.03 -4.30 9.90
N GLU A 289 1.62 -5.50 9.87
CA GLU A 289 3.05 -5.71 10.04
C GLU A 289 3.83 -5.18 8.82
N TYR A 290 3.37 -5.50 7.61
CA TYR A 290 4.06 -5.16 6.36
C TYR A 290 3.78 -3.76 5.84
N MET A 291 2.68 -3.11 6.24
CA MET A 291 2.41 -1.72 5.88
C MET A 291 2.94 -0.74 6.95
N PRO A 292 3.40 0.47 6.56
CA PRO A 292 3.87 1.51 7.49
C PRO A 292 2.71 2.21 8.21
N ILE A 293 1.81 1.43 8.82
CA ILE A 293 0.60 1.88 9.52
C ILE A 293 0.87 2.08 11.02
N ARG A 294 0.33 3.19 11.55
CA ARG A 294 0.30 3.50 12.98
C ARG A 294 -0.88 2.79 13.64
N MET A 295 -0.57 1.79 14.46
CA MET A 295 -1.56 1.11 15.30
C MET A 295 -1.61 1.77 16.68
N THR A 296 -2.82 2.08 17.17
CA THR A 296 -3.00 2.61 18.54
C THR A 296 -3.60 1.54 19.44
N THR A 297 -3.27 1.60 20.73
CA THR A 297 -3.74 0.63 21.74
C THR A 297 -5.26 0.65 21.92
N GLU A 298 -5.90 1.79 21.64
CA GLU A 298 -7.35 1.99 21.79
C GLU A 298 -8.13 1.39 20.62
N ALA A 299 -7.48 1.19 19.47
CA ALA A 299 -8.10 0.66 18.27
C ALA A 299 -7.13 -0.26 17.50
N PRO A 300 -6.68 -1.38 18.10
CA PRO A 300 -5.58 -2.21 17.58
C PRO A 300 -5.96 -3.01 16.33
N GLN A 301 -7.17 -2.85 15.80
CA GLN A 301 -7.68 -3.51 14.60
C GLN A 301 -8.24 -2.51 13.57
N ARG A 302 -8.20 -1.20 13.85
CA ARG A 302 -8.82 -0.20 12.99
C ARG A 302 -7.93 0.16 11.81
N ILE A 303 -8.48 0.06 10.60
CA ILE A 303 -7.82 0.45 9.36
C ILE A 303 -8.25 1.85 8.88
N TYR A 304 -9.52 2.23 9.03
CA TYR A 304 -9.96 3.57 8.64
C TYR A 304 -9.28 4.67 9.49
N ARG A 305 -8.79 5.72 8.82
CA ARG A 305 -7.95 6.80 9.38
C ARG A 305 -8.13 8.09 8.58
N ARG A 306 -7.64 9.23 9.09
CA ARG A 306 -7.59 10.49 8.34
C ARG A 306 -6.23 11.17 8.42
N PHE A 307 -5.85 11.89 7.37
CA PHE A 307 -4.55 12.57 7.25
C PHE A 307 -4.73 13.98 6.68
N SER A 308 -4.36 14.99 7.47
CA SER A 308 -4.39 16.39 7.04
C SER A 308 -3.09 16.77 6.32
N TYR A 309 -3.23 17.32 5.12
CA TYR A 309 -2.16 17.91 4.31
C TYR A 309 -2.32 19.43 4.24
N GLY A 310 -2.29 20.05 5.43
CA GLY A 310 -2.44 21.48 5.60
C GLY A 310 -3.86 21.96 5.27
N PRO A 311 -4.02 23.25 4.89
CA PRO A 311 -5.33 23.80 4.56
C PRO A 311 -5.87 23.32 3.21
N GLY A 312 -5.04 22.70 2.36
CA GLY A 312 -5.43 22.35 0.99
C GLY A 312 -6.26 21.08 0.90
N MET A 313 -5.89 20.03 1.63
CA MET A 313 -6.47 18.70 1.47
C MET A 313 -6.46 17.92 2.79
N GLU A 314 -7.49 17.11 2.99
CA GLU A 314 -7.53 16.05 3.98
C GLU A 314 -7.99 14.74 3.34
N VAL A 315 -7.27 13.65 3.66
CA VAL A 315 -7.55 12.30 3.15
C VAL A 315 -8.28 11.49 4.22
N PHE A 316 -9.41 10.89 3.86
CA PHE A 316 -10.22 9.99 4.69
C PHE A 316 -10.12 8.59 4.09
N MET A 317 -9.38 7.72 4.76
CA MET A 317 -9.21 6.33 4.34
C MET A 317 -10.31 5.46 4.94
N LEU A 318 -10.95 4.65 4.11
CA LEU A 318 -11.99 3.74 4.53
C LEU A 318 -11.46 2.32 4.81
N ASP A 319 -12.39 1.43 5.11
CA ASP A 319 -12.23 0.01 5.39
C ASP A 319 -13.61 -0.58 5.09
N MET A 320 -13.81 -1.05 3.86
CA MET A 320 -15.12 -1.54 3.42
C MET A 320 -15.23 -3.06 3.52
N ARG A 321 -14.32 -3.70 4.28
CA ARG A 321 -14.30 -5.15 4.53
C ARG A 321 -14.59 -5.55 5.98
N SER A 322 -13.97 -4.88 6.96
CA SER A 322 -14.03 -5.31 8.36
C SER A 322 -15.44 -5.34 8.97
N TYR A 323 -16.33 -4.48 8.48
CA TYR A 323 -17.59 -4.14 9.16
C TYR A 323 -18.84 -4.39 8.32
N ARG A 324 -18.68 -4.95 7.12
CA ARG A 324 -19.77 -5.22 6.18
C ARG A 324 -20.62 -6.42 6.59
N GLY A 325 -21.85 -6.44 6.09
CA GLY A 325 -22.73 -7.61 6.10
C GLY A 325 -22.38 -8.61 4.99
N PRO A 326 -23.02 -9.80 5.00
CA PRO A 326 -22.82 -10.84 4.01
C PRO A 326 -23.15 -10.38 2.59
N ASN A 327 -22.51 -11.00 1.59
CA ASN A 327 -22.93 -10.87 0.20
C ASN A 327 -24.36 -11.43 0.06
N SER A 328 -25.19 -10.69 -0.66
CA SER A 328 -26.61 -10.99 -0.82
C SER A 328 -27.07 -10.54 -2.20
N THR A 329 -28.36 -10.70 -2.50
CA THR A 329 -28.97 -10.11 -3.70
C THR A 329 -28.88 -8.58 -3.76
N ASN A 330 -28.47 -7.93 -2.66
CA ASN A 330 -28.35 -6.48 -2.50
C ASN A 330 -29.64 -5.66 -2.76
N LEU A 331 -30.82 -6.29 -2.68
CA LEU A 331 -32.13 -5.67 -2.94
C LEU A 331 -32.97 -5.42 -1.68
N GLN A 332 -32.37 -5.49 -0.49
CA GLN A 332 -33.10 -5.28 0.77
C GLN A 332 -33.60 -3.84 0.88
N SER A 333 -34.89 -3.65 1.17
CA SER A 333 -35.51 -2.32 1.27
C SER A 333 -35.34 -1.60 2.61
N LYS A 334 -34.68 -2.23 3.58
CA LYS A 334 -34.47 -1.67 4.93
C LYS A 334 -33.04 -1.90 5.39
N ALA A 335 -32.46 -0.85 6.00
CA ALA A 335 -31.14 -0.93 6.59
C ALA A 335 -31.12 -1.91 7.76
N SER A 336 -30.09 -2.76 7.79
CA SER A 336 -29.83 -3.71 8.88
C SER A 336 -28.35 -4.09 8.89
N ASN A 337 -27.92 -4.92 9.84
CA ASN A 337 -26.57 -5.48 9.82
C ASN A 337 -26.27 -6.27 8.52
N ALA A 338 -27.30 -6.79 7.84
CA ALA A 338 -27.12 -7.51 6.57
C ALA A 338 -26.83 -6.58 5.38
N THR A 339 -27.12 -5.28 5.49
CA THR A 339 -26.89 -4.28 4.43
C THR A 339 -25.79 -3.29 4.82
N ALA A 340 -25.11 -3.51 5.95
CA ALA A 340 -24.00 -2.66 6.36
C ALA A 340 -22.82 -2.83 5.38
N PHE A 341 -22.12 -1.74 5.10
CA PHE A 341 -20.91 -1.77 4.29
C PHE A 341 -19.71 -1.20 5.07
N LEU A 342 -19.82 0.05 5.51
CA LEU A 342 -18.88 0.69 6.44
C LEU A 342 -19.17 0.31 7.89
N GLY A 343 -20.45 0.03 8.19
CA GLY A 343 -20.93 -0.16 9.55
C GLY A 343 -21.04 1.15 10.34
N GLU A 344 -21.90 1.14 11.36
CA GLU A 344 -22.38 2.38 12.00
C GLU A 344 -21.28 3.19 12.71
N ASN A 345 -20.23 2.55 13.22
CA ASN A 345 -19.14 3.26 13.91
C ASN A 345 -18.27 4.05 12.91
N GLN A 346 -17.89 3.43 11.80
CA GLN A 346 -17.11 4.09 10.77
C GLN A 346 -17.95 5.13 10.03
N PHE A 347 -19.23 4.85 9.76
CA PHE A 347 -20.15 5.83 9.21
C PHE A 347 -20.20 7.12 10.05
N ARG A 348 -20.44 6.99 11.36
CA ARG A 348 -20.51 8.15 12.26
C ARG A 348 -19.16 8.88 12.35
N TRP A 349 -18.06 8.13 12.41
CA TRP A 349 -16.73 8.70 12.37
C TRP A 349 -16.49 9.50 11.09
N LEU A 350 -16.83 8.96 9.92
CA LEU A 350 -16.61 9.60 8.62
C LEU A 350 -17.42 10.88 8.50
N ARG A 351 -18.72 10.84 8.83
CA ARG A 351 -19.57 12.04 8.82
C ARG A 351 -19.00 13.13 9.72
N GLN A 352 -18.63 12.78 10.96
CA GLN A 352 -18.05 13.74 11.90
C GLN A 352 -16.73 14.31 11.38
N ALA A 353 -15.85 13.45 10.87
CA ALA A 353 -14.53 13.85 10.38
C ALA A 353 -14.62 14.76 9.15
N LEU A 354 -15.55 14.49 8.22
CA LEU A 354 -15.83 15.35 7.08
C LEU A 354 -16.36 16.73 7.52
N ASN A 355 -17.25 16.76 8.50
CA ASN A 355 -17.81 18.00 9.06
C ASN A 355 -16.75 18.82 9.81
N ASP A 356 -15.83 18.17 10.53
CA ASP A 356 -14.76 18.84 11.29
C ASP A 356 -13.61 19.33 10.40
N SER A 357 -13.56 18.86 9.15
CA SER A 357 -12.47 19.17 8.23
C SER A 357 -12.55 20.60 7.71
N THR A 358 -11.50 21.37 7.97
CA THR A 358 -11.35 22.74 7.44
C THR A 358 -10.55 22.81 6.14
N ALA A 359 -10.06 21.67 5.63
CA ALA A 359 -9.32 21.63 4.38
C ALA A 359 -10.19 21.98 3.16
N THR A 360 -9.61 22.55 2.11
CA THR A 360 -10.36 22.88 0.89
C THR A 360 -10.93 21.63 0.24
N TRP A 361 -10.13 20.57 0.05
CA TRP A 361 -10.59 19.29 -0.50
C TRP A 361 -10.71 18.20 0.57
N LYS A 362 -11.81 17.44 0.51
CA LYS A 362 -11.98 16.19 1.27
C LYS A 362 -11.86 15.00 0.32
N ILE A 363 -10.75 14.30 0.42
CA ILE A 363 -10.41 13.16 -0.42
C ILE A 363 -10.87 11.89 0.29
N ILE A 364 -11.86 11.18 -0.25
CA ILE A 364 -12.27 9.88 0.27
C ILE A 364 -11.54 8.80 -0.53
N ALA A 365 -10.63 8.08 0.13
CA ALA A 365 -10.03 6.87 -0.40
C ALA A 365 -10.90 5.68 0.02
N ALA A 366 -11.51 5.03 -0.95
CA ALA A 366 -12.39 3.88 -0.73
C ALA A 366 -11.80 2.68 -1.48
N ASP A 367 -11.82 1.50 -0.86
CA ASP A 367 -11.29 0.28 -1.46
C ASP A 367 -12.13 -0.14 -2.68
N MET A 368 -13.46 -0.09 -2.55
CA MET A 368 -14.41 -0.45 -3.60
C MET A 368 -15.11 0.74 -4.28
N PRO A 369 -15.60 0.58 -5.53
CA PRO A 369 -16.34 1.62 -6.26
C PRO A 369 -17.75 1.87 -5.72
N ILE A 370 -18.29 3.06 -6.00
CA ILE A 370 -19.58 3.53 -5.49
C ILE A 370 -20.75 3.09 -6.36
N GLY A 371 -20.69 3.34 -7.67
CA GLY A 371 -21.82 3.16 -8.59
C GLY A 371 -21.64 2.04 -9.62
N MET A 372 -20.63 1.20 -9.44
CA MET A 372 -20.34 0.10 -10.37
C MET A 372 -20.81 -1.22 -9.80
N VAL A 373 -21.48 -2.00 -10.64
CA VAL A 373 -21.94 -3.33 -10.29
C VAL A 373 -20.76 -4.30 -10.28
N VAL A 374 -20.50 -4.88 -9.10
CA VAL A 374 -19.48 -5.91 -8.89
C VAL A 374 -20.18 -7.18 -8.36
N PRO A 375 -20.39 -8.19 -9.22
CA PRO A 375 -21.10 -9.41 -8.84
C PRO A 375 -20.20 -10.41 -8.11
N ASP A 376 -20.80 -11.17 -7.23
CA ASP A 376 -20.24 -12.33 -6.54
C ASP A 376 -21.11 -13.57 -6.85
N GLY A 377 -20.90 -14.16 -8.03
CA GLY A 377 -21.82 -15.16 -8.58
C GLY A 377 -23.20 -14.55 -8.87
N GLU A 378 -24.25 -15.05 -8.21
CA GLU A 378 -25.62 -14.48 -8.26
C GLU A 378 -25.86 -13.40 -7.19
N LEU A 379 -24.86 -13.15 -6.34
CA LEU A 379 -24.89 -12.15 -5.28
C LEU A 379 -24.09 -10.91 -5.72
N PHE A 380 -23.99 -9.93 -4.84
CA PHE A 380 -23.22 -8.72 -5.07
C PHE A 380 -22.18 -8.55 -3.98
N GLU A 381 -21.07 -7.98 -4.39
CA GLU A 381 -19.95 -7.65 -3.53
C GLU A 381 -19.91 -6.15 -3.23
N ALA A 382 -19.94 -5.29 -4.24
CA ALA A 382 -19.80 -3.85 -4.02
C ALA A 382 -21.09 -3.18 -3.51
N ILE A 383 -21.08 -1.85 -3.52
CA ILE A 383 -22.17 -0.98 -3.10
C ILE A 383 -23.39 -1.14 -4.02
N ALA A 384 -23.17 -1.02 -5.33
CA ALA A 384 -24.23 -0.95 -6.31
C ALA A 384 -25.06 -2.24 -6.37
N ASN A 385 -26.37 -2.12 -6.51
CA ASN A 385 -27.29 -3.27 -6.54
C ASN A 385 -27.80 -3.68 -7.92
N GLY A 386 -27.59 -2.85 -8.96
CA GLY A 386 -28.00 -3.14 -10.33
C GLY A 386 -29.50 -2.94 -10.61
N ASP A 387 -30.29 -2.48 -9.63
CA ASP A 387 -31.74 -2.23 -9.79
C ASP A 387 -32.00 -0.92 -10.53
N ASN A 388 -31.02 0.00 -10.60
CA ASN A 388 -31.15 1.34 -11.21
C ASN A 388 -32.24 2.22 -10.56
N GLY A 389 -32.74 1.82 -9.38
CA GLY A 389 -33.93 2.34 -8.72
C GLY A 389 -33.63 3.26 -7.52
N GLN A 390 -34.56 3.28 -6.56
CA GLN A 390 -34.24 3.91 -5.27
C GLN A 390 -33.17 3.08 -4.54
N PRO A 391 -32.40 3.67 -3.61
CA PRO A 391 -31.35 2.93 -2.92
C PRO A 391 -31.89 1.69 -2.22
N LEU A 392 -31.30 0.54 -2.50
CA LEU A 392 -31.58 -0.74 -1.84
C LEU A 392 -30.26 -1.38 -1.38
N GLY A 393 -30.36 -2.32 -0.44
CA GLY A 393 -29.20 -3.05 0.08
C GLY A 393 -28.15 -2.09 0.66
N ARG A 394 -26.91 -2.25 0.21
CA ARG A 394 -25.75 -1.46 0.68
C ARG A 394 -25.79 0.00 0.24
N GLU A 395 -26.48 0.32 -0.85
CA GLU A 395 -26.68 1.71 -1.28
C GLU A 395 -27.43 2.54 -0.25
N LEU A 396 -28.22 1.92 0.64
CA LEU A 396 -28.90 2.63 1.73
C LEU A 396 -27.93 3.38 2.64
N GLU A 397 -26.76 2.80 2.93
CA GLU A 397 -25.75 3.45 3.77
C GLU A 397 -25.05 4.60 3.04
N ILE A 398 -24.76 4.42 1.75
CA ILE A 398 -24.15 5.45 0.90
C ILE A 398 -25.12 6.59 0.63
N ALA A 399 -26.39 6.31 0.37
CA ALA A 399 -27.44 7.32 0.24
C ALA A 399 -27.55 8.18 1.51
N ARG A 400 -27.47 7.55 2.70
CA ARG A 400 -27.45 8.26 3.98
C ARG A 400 -26.21 9.14 4.15
N LEU A 401 -25.04 8.70 3.70
CA LEU A 401 -23.80 9.49 3.73
C LEU A 401 -23.86 10.68 2.78
N LEU A 402 -24.26 10.44 1.52
CA LEU A 402 -24.39 11.45 0.49
C LEU A 402 -25.45 12.50 0.88
N GLN A 403 -26.54 12.08 1.51
CA GLN A 403 -27.53 12.98 2.09
C GLN A 403 -26.95 13.81 3.23
N ALA A 404 -26.19 13.21 4.15
CA ALA A 404 -25.54 13.95 5.23
C ALA A 404 -24.53 14.99 4.71
N ILE A 405 -23.72 14.64 3.71
CA ILE A 405 -22.79 15.57 3.03
C ILE A 405 -23.53 16.78 2.47
N ARG A 406 -24.71 16.57 1.88
CA ARG A 406 -25.55 17.65 1.38
C ARG A 406 -26.15 18.48 2.52
N ASP A 407 -26.79 17.83 3.49
CA ASP A 407 -27.55 18.48 4.54
C ASP A 407 -26.65 19.29 5.48
N ASP A 408 -25.42 18.81 5.72
CA ASP A 408 -24.40 19.48 6.53
C ASP A 408 -23.56 20.48 5.68
N ASP A 409 -23.92 20.71 4.40
CA ASP A 409 -23.21 21.57 3.43
C ASP A 409 -21.69 21.30 3.33
N ILE A 410 -21.28 20.04 3.45
CA ILE A 410 -19.88 19.64 3.28
C ILE A 410 -19.52 19.80 1.80
N ARG A 411 -18.46 20.55 1.51
CA ARG A 411 -18.03 20.94 0.15
C ARG A 411 -16.81 20.16 -0.32
N ASN A 412 -16.59 20.10 -1.63
CA ASN A 412 -15.36 19.61 -2.26
C ASN A 412 -14.98 18.17 -1.87
N VAL A 413 -15.97 17.27 -1.85
CA VAL A 413 -15.76 15.85 -1.61
C VAL A 413 -15.50 15.12 -2.93
N VAL A 414 -14.40 14.36 -3.00
CA VAL A 414 -13.99 13.59 -4.19
C VAL A 414 -13.59 12.19 -3.77
N TRP A 415 -13.98 11.18 -4.55
CA TRP A 415 -13.74 9.78 -4.27
C TRP A 415 -12.64 9.21 -5.17
N PHE A 416 -11.77 8.37 -4.60
CA PHE A 416 -10.71 7.66 -5.30
C PHE A 416 -10.78 6.17 -4.95
N THR A 417 -10.95 5.32 -5.96
CA THR A 417 -11.26 3.89 -5.81
C THR A 417 -10.39 3.01 -6.71
N ALA A 418 -10.37 1.69 -6.45
CA ALA A 418 -9.67 0.66 -7.22
C ALA A 418 -10.58 -0.57 -7.47
N ASP A 419 -10.13 -1.80 -7.17
CA ASP A 419 -10.88 -3.07 -7.18
C ASP A 419 -11.24 -3.63 -8.58
N VAL A 420 -11.71 -2.80 -9.52
CA VAL A 420 -12.29 -3.32 -10.78
C VAL A 420 -11.32 -3.54 -11.94
N HIS A 421 -10.04 -3.22 -11.74
CA HIS A 421 -8.96 -3.48 -12.69
C HIS A 421 -9.13 -2.80 -14.06
N TYR A 422 -9.64 -1.56 -14.05
CA TYR A 422 -9.48 -0.59 -15.13
C TYR A 422 -9.44 0.84 -14.58
N THR A 423 -9.23 1.83 -15.44
CA THR A 423 -9.25 3.24 -15.02
C THR A 423 -10.42 4.01 -15.62
N ALA A 424 -11.04 4.87 -14.82
CA ALA A 424 -12.20 5.66 -15.23
C ALA A 424 -12.39 6.96 -14.43
N ALA A 425 -13.14 7.88 -15.01
CA ALA A 425 -13.65 9.08 -14.38
C ALA A 425 -15.18 9.10 -14.48
N HIS A 426 -15.84 9.11 -13.33
CA HIS A 426 -17.29 9.12 -13.23
C HIS A 426 -17.76 10.40 -12.53
N HIS A 427 -18.80 11.02 -13.09
CA HIS A 427 -19.47 12.16 -12.47
C HIS A 427 -20.89 11.79 -12.07
N TYR A 428 -21.22 11.93 -10.81
CA TYR A 428 -22.53 11.61 -10.24
C TYR A 428 -23.31 12.88 -9.99
N ALA A 429 -24.58 12.93 -10.40
CA ALA A 429 -25.40 14.11 -10.14
C ALA A 429 -26.90 13.80 -9.95
N PRO A 430 -27.57 14.50 -9.02
CA PRO A 430 -28.97 14.25 -8.70
C PRO A 430 -29.91 14.35 -9.89
N GLU A 431 -29.67 15.23 -10.86
CA GLU A 431 -30.54 15.39 -12.03
C GLU A 431 -30.66 14.10 -12.87
N ARG A 432 -29.61 13.27 -12.90
CA ARG A 432 -29.57 11.97 -13.60
C ARG A 432 -29.98 10.78 -12.72
N ALA A 433 -29.93 10.95 -11.40
CA ALA A 433 -30.05 9.87 -10.44
C ALA A 433 -31.50 9.47 -10.13
N ALA A 434 -31.75 8.23 -9.71
CA ALA A 434 -33.04 7.87 -9.13
C ALA A 434 -33.19 8.42 -7.69
N PHE A 435 -32.15 8.35 -6.86
CA PHE A 435 -32.09 9.04 -5.56
C PHE A 435 -31.68 10.50 -5.76
N LYS A 436 -32.42 11.47 -5.20
CA LYS A 436 -32.15 12.90 -5.48
C LYS A 436 -31.47 13.67 -4.35
N GLN A 437 -31.33 13.06 -3.17
CA GLN A 437 -30.97 13.80 -1.96
C GLN A 437 -29.45 13.84 -1.71
N PHE A 438 -28.67 14.37 -2.66
CA PHE A 438 -27.20 14.50 -2.53
C PHE A 438 -26.64 15.69 -3.32
N LYS A 439 -25.35 16.01 -3.15
CA LYS A 439 -24.61 16.98 -4.00
C LYS A 439 -23.89 16.25 -5.14
N PRO A 440 -23.73 16.84 -6.33
CA PRO A 440 -22.88 16.25 -7.37
C PRO A 440 -21.46 15.98 -6.86
N PHE A 441 -20.84 14.89 -7.30
CA PHE A 441 -19.48 14.52 -6.92
C PHE A 441 -18.76 13.73 -8.02
N TRP A 442 -17.44 13.67 -7.91
CA TRP A 442 -16.58 12.88 -8.78
C TRP A 442 -16.06 11.63 -8.06
N GLU A 443 -16.01 10.53 -8.81
CA GLU A 443 -15.26 9.33 -8.49
C GLU A 443 -14.21 9.11 -9.58
N PHE A 444 -12.98 8.83 -9.15
CA PHE A 444 -11.90 8.41 -10.04
C PHE A 444 -11.42 7.02 -9.67
N VAL A 445 -11.46 6.12 -10.64
CA VAL A 445 -11.09 4.72 -10.50
C VAL A 445 -9.73 4.51 -11.14
N SER A 446 -8.82 3.82 -10.45
CA SER A 446 -7.56 3.43 -11.09
C SER A 446 -6.95 2.16 -10.50
N GLY A 447 -6.89 1.14 -11.34
CA GLY A 447 -6.16 -0.11 -11.14
C GLY A 447 -6.24 -0.93 -12.44
N PRO A 448 -5.50 -2.03 -12.58
CA PRO A 448 -4.60 -2.58 -11.59
C PRO A 448 -3.17 -2.06 -11.75
N LEU A 449 -2.37 -2.11 -10.68
CA LEU A 449 -0.94 -1.80 -10.73
C LEU A 449 -0.12 -2.90 -11.40
N HIS A 450 -0.42 -4.16 -11.05
CA HIS A 450 0.26 -5.35 -11.56
C HIS A 450 -0.62 -6.59 -11.36
N ALA A 451 -1.79 -6.63 -11.97
CA ALA A 451 -2.74 -7.74 -11.87
C ALA A 451 -3.49 -7.95 -13.19
N GLY A 452 -4.36 -8.97 -13.23
CA GLY A 452 -5.19 -9.24 -14.40
C GLY A 452 -6.17 -8.11 -14.65
N THR A 453 -6.56 -7.85 -15.90
CA THR A 453 -7.41 -6.68 -16.20
C THR A 453 -8.85 -7.05 -16.54
N PHE A 454 -9.81 -6.22 -16.12
CA PHE A 454 -11.24 -6.48 -16.31
C PHE A 454 -12.00 -5.22 -16.74
N GLY A 455 -13.33 -5.37 -16.88
CA GLY A 455 -14.23 -4.28 -17.16
C GLY A 455 -14.40 -3.92 -18.65
N PRO A 456 -15.09 -2.81 -18.94
CA PRO A 456 -15.69 -1.91 -17.95
C PRO A 456 -16.87 -2.58 -17.21
N SER A 457 -17.05 -2.25 -15.92
CA SER A 457 -18.20 -2.71 -15.14
C SER A 457 -19.48 -1.99 -15.57
N GLU A 458 -20.62 -2.64 -15.37
CA GLU A 458 -21.92 -1.99 -15.56
C GLU A 458 -22.16 -0.92 -14.48
N MET A 459 -22.80 0.19 -14.86
CA MET A 459 -23.11 1.29 -13.95
C MET A 459 -24.54 1.20 -13.44
N ASP A 460 -24.74 1.46 -12.15
CA ASP A 460 -26.05 1.56 -11.52
C ASP A 460 -26.58 3.00 -11.50
N ALA A 461 -27.83 3.20 -11.92
CA ALA A 461 -28.44 4.53 -12.05
C ALA A 461 -28.91 5.18 -10.74
N THR A 462 -28.81 4.51 -9.59
CA THR A 462 -29.28 5.00 -8.28
C THR A 462 -28.74 6.39 -7.96
N PHE A 463 -27.45 6.62 -8.21
CA PHE A 463 -26.76 7.89 -8.00
C PHE A 463 -26.44 8.66 -9.30
N GLY A 464 -27.01 8.23 -10.43
CA GLY A 464 -26.94 8.95 -11.71
C GLY A 464 -25.53 9.17 -12.27
N PRO A 465 -24.69 8.12 -12.39
CA PRO A 465 -23.36 8.23 -12.96
C PRO A 465 -23.41 8.69 -14.43
N GLU A 466 -22.44 9.51 -14.79
CA GLU A 466 -22.00 9.73 -16.16
C GLU A 466 -20.59 9.20 -16.29
N VAL A 467 -20.36 8.29 -17.25
CA VAL A 467 -19.02 7.80 -17.57
C VAL A 467 -18.33 8.80 -18.48
N VAL A 468 -17.51 9.67 -17.91
CA VAL A 468 -16.82 10.76 -18.63
C VAL A 468 -15.61 10.21 -19.39
N PHE A 469 -14.92 9.25 -18.79
CA PHE A 469 -13.79 8.57 -19.40
C PHE A 469 -13.64 7.16 -18.82
N TYR A 470 -13.20 6.21 -19.65
CA TYR A 470 -12.63 4.96 -19.17
C TYR A 470 -11.58 4.42 -20.15
N LYS A 471 -10.69 3.59 -19.63
CA LYS A 471 -9.80 2.73 -20.40
C LYS A 471 -9.76 1.35 -19.73
N ALA A 472 -10.28 0.36 -20.43
CA ALA A 472 -10.35 -1.04 -20.03
C ALA A 472 -9.85 -1.92 -21.19
N PRO A 473 -9.62 -3.23 -20.97
CA PRO A 473 -9.33 -4.19 -22.03
C PRO A 473 -10.35 -4.12 -23.18
N PRO A 474 -9.96 -4.55 -24.41
CA PRO A 474 -10.90 -4.66 -25.51
C PRO A 474 -12.07 -5.59 -25.17
N GLU A 475 -13.24 -5.33 -25.75
CA GLU A 475 -14.43 -6.14 -25.52
C GLU A 475 -14.15 -7.64 -25.75
N GLY A 476 -14.57 -8.47 -24.80
CA GLY A 476 -14.35 -9.92 -24.81
C GLY A 476 -12.98 -10.38 -24.28
N GLN A 477 -12.04 -9.47 -24.00
CA GLN A 477 -10.76 -9.80 -23.39
C GLN A 477 -10.78 -9.52 -21.88
N LYS A 478 -10.19 -10.42 -21.10
CA LYS A 478 -10.07 -10.30 -19.65
C LYS A 478 -8.82 -10.99 -19.15
N ASN A 479 -8.40 -10.66 -17.94
CA ASN A 479 -7.18 -11.16 -17.32
C ASN A 479 -5.94 -11.04 -18.22
N LEU A 480 -5.77 -9.89 -18.89
CA LEU A 480 -4.59 -9.67 -19.74
C LEU A 480 -3.34 -9.51 -18.87
N PRO A 481 -2.16 -9.98 -19.34
CA PRO A 481 -0.91 -9.80 -18.61
C PRO A 481 -0.54 -8.31 -18.53
N PRO A 482 0.28 -7.90 -17.54
CA PRO A 482 0.81 -6.54 -17.46
C PRO A 482 1.51 -6.05 -18.74
N SER A 483 2.09 -6.96 -19.53
CA SER A 483 2.70 -6.63 -20.82
C SER A 483 1.72 -6.18 -21.90
N ALA A 484 0.40 -6.36 -21.70
CA ALA A 484 -0.63 -5.88 -22.62
C ALA A 484 -0.87 -4.36 -22.52
N GLY A 485 -0.32 -3.68 -21.51
CA GLY A 485 -0.40 -2.22 -21.39
C GLY A 485 -1.69 -1.67 -20.78
N TYR A 486 -2.46 -2.51 -20.08
CA TYR A 486 -3.71 -2.16 -19.41
C TYR A 486 -3.55 -2.07 -17.88
N GLN A 487 -2.39 -1.63 -17.42
CA GLN A 487 -2.12 -1.35 -16.01
C GLN A 487 -2.15 0.16 -15.81
N PHE A 488 -2.74 0.62 -14.71
CA PHE A 488 -3.12 2.02 -14.54
C PHE A 488 -2.80 2.55 -13.15
N PHE A 489 -2.48 3.83 -13.07
CA PHE A 489 -2.46 4.56 -11.81
C PHE A 489 -3.00 5.97 -12.02
N GLY A 490 -3.48 6.57 -10.94
CA GLY A 490 -3.92 7.94 -10.94
C GLY A 490 -2.89 8.89 -10.35
N GLN A 491 -2.80 10.11 -10.88
CA GLN A 491 -2.03 11.22 -10.31
C GLN A 491 -2.96 12.39 -10.03
N VAL A 492 -2.83 12.99 -8.85
CA VAL A 492 -3.59 14.17 -8.44
C VAL A 492 -2.62 15.28 -8.07
N ASP A 493 -2.86 16.48 -8.60
CA ASP A 493 -2.11 17.69 -8.29
C ASP A 493 -3.08 18.74 -7.74
N LEU A 494 -2.84 19.18 -6.50
CA LEU A 494 -3.49 20.34 -5.90
C LEU A 494 -2.59 21.56 -6.10
N ASP A 495 -3.13 22.59 -6.73
CA ASP A 495 -2.47 23.89 -6.86
C ASP A 495 -2.64 24.70 -5.56
N GLY A 496 -1.55 25.22 -5.00
CA GLY A 496 -1.55 25.89 -3.70
C GLY A 496 -2.10 27.32 -3.72
N GLU A 497 -2.27 27.93 -4.89
CA GLU A 497 -2.75 29.31 -5.05
C GLU A 497 -4.23 29.35 -5.44
N SER A 498 -4.60 28.65 -6.51
CA SER A 498 -5.99 28.54 -7.01
C SER A 498 -6.83 27.52 -6.24
N GLU A 499 -6.18 26.64 -5.46
CA GLU A 499 -6.80 25.49 -4.81
C GLU A 499 -7.47 24.52 -5.81
N ALA A 500 -7.16 24.59 -7.11
CA ALA A 500 -7.70 23.68 -8.11
C ALA A 500 -7.09 22.27 -7.96
N LEU A 501 -7.92 21.24 -8.07
CA LEU A 501 -7.51 19.84 -8.05
C LEU A 501 -7.49 19.28 -9.48
N THR A 502 -6.31 18.92 -9.97
CA THR A 502 -6.15 18.29 -11.29
C THR A 502 -5.92 16.79 -11.13
N VAL A 503 -6.85 16.00 -11.63
CA VAL A 503 -6.78 14.53 -11.63
C VAL A 503 -6.37 14.04 -13.02
N ARG A 504 -5.38 13.15 -13.08
CA ARG A 504 -4.85 12.54 -14.29
C ARG A 504 -4.89 11.03 -14.17
N LEU A 505 -5.54 10.37 -15.12
CA LEU A 505 -5.51 8.90 -15.24
C LEU A 505 -4.38 8.52 -16.18
N LYS A 506 -3.53 7.59 -15.77
CA LYS A 506 -2.28 7.25 -16.46
C LYS A 506 -2.14 5.75 -16.69
N ASP A 507 -1.44 5.39 -17.75
CA ASP A 507 -0.97 4.01 -17.98
C ASP A 507 0.32 3.71 -17.20
N SER A 508 0.75 2.44 -17.25
CA SER A 508 1.97 1.96 -16.58
C SER A 508 3.29 2.61 -17.02
N ASP A 509 3.34 3.27 -18.18
CA ASP A 509 4.52 4.00 -18.62
C ASP A 509 4.49 5.48 -18.18
N GLY A 510 3.40 5.89 -17.50
CA GLY A 510 3.20 7.23 -16.96
C GLY A 510 2.55 8.21 -17.95
N THR A 511 2.09 7.73 -19.11
CA THR A 511 1.39 8.54 -20.11
C THR A 511 0.02 8.93 -19.58
N THR A 512 -0.34 10.22 -19.70
CA THR A 512 -1.66 10.69 -19.31
C THR A 512 -2.69 10.34 -20.39
N LEU A 513 -3.71 9.57 -19.99
CA LEU A 513 -4.82 9.14 -20.84
C LEU A 513 -6.01 10.10 -20.74
N HIS A 514 -6.23 10.68 -19.57
CA HIS A 514 -7.30 11.62 -19.29
C HIS A 514 -6.88 12.66 -18.25
N THR A 515 -7.44 13.86 -18.32
CA THR A 515 -7.24 14.93 -17.34
C THR A 515 -8.57 15.59 -17.01
N GLN A 516 -8.88 15.68 -15.72
CA GLN A 516 -10.03 16.40 -15.20
C GLN A 516 -9.55 17.45 -14.20
N VAL A 517 -9.95 18.70 -14.40
CA VAL A 517 -9.67 19.81 -13.46
C VAL A 517 -10.93 20.11 -12.68
N LEU A 518 -10.84 20.16 -11.36
CA LEU A 518 -11.92 20.49 -10.45
C LEU A 518 -11.61 21.84 -9.80
N ALA A 519 -12.52 22.79 -9.96
CA ALA A 519 -12.47 24.06 -9.23
C ALA A 519 -13.12 23.87 -7.85
N PRO A 520 -12.56 24.43 -6.77
CA PRO A 520 -13.17 24.36 -5.46
C PRO A 520 -14.46 25.18 -5.43
N GLU A 521 -15.46 24.69 -4.71
CA GLU A 521 -16.66 25.45 -4.37
C GLU A 521 -16.30 26.72 -3.61
N ALA A 522 -16.97 27.84 -3.93
CA ALA A 522 -16.71 29.13 -3.29
C ALA A 522 -16.92 29.06 -1.77
N ARG A 523 -15.99 29.64 -1.00
CA ARG A 523 -16.20 29.85 0.44
C ARG A 523 -17.24 30.95 0.62
N VAL A 524 -18.46 30.59 1.01
CA VAL A 524 -19.41 31.57 1.55
C VAL A 524 -18.74 32.21 2.77
N ALA A 525 -18.44 33.52 2.68
CA ALA A 525 -17.94 34.27 3.83
C ALA A 525 -18.97 34.15 4.95
N SER A 526 -18.58 33.58 6.09
CA SER A 526 -19.41 33.60 7.30
C SER A 526 -19.64 35.06 7.67
N ALA A 527 -20.89 35.51 7.58
CA ALA A 527 -21.33 36.85 7.98
C ALA A 527 -21.25 37.03 9.50
#